data_AF-A0A3A6Q4J1-F1
#
_entry.id   AF-A0A3A6Q4J1-F1
#
_cell.length_a   1.000
_cell.length_b   1.000
_cell.length_c   1.000
_cell.angle_alpha   90.00
_cell.angle_beta   90.00
_cell.angle_gamma   90.00
#
_symmetry.space_group_name_H-M   'P 1'
#
loop_
_entity.id
_entity.type
_entity.pdbx_description
1 polymer ?
#
loop_
_entity_poly.entity_id
_entity_poly.type
_entity_poly.pdbx_seq_one_letter_code
_entity_poly.pdbx_strand_id
1 'polypeptide(L)'
;MPQPSRPRKGSLGFSPRKRADSEVPRIRSWPDDDGAPAPQGFAGYKAGMTHVVMVNDEADSSREGMEESVPVTVVEVPPMRAVALRAYEDTPYGQKPVSEVWATEFHDELDRALDLPAEDTFESDSEALRNELDAGNVDDLRLITHTVPDESPNVPKKKPDIMETRVGGGSLSERADFALELLEDGGEHSVDDVFRAGEYLDVSGITKGKGTQGPVKRWGVQKRKGKHARQGWRRRIGNLGPWNPSRVRSTVPQQGQTGYQQRTELNKRLIDIGDGDEASVDGGFVNHGEVDGNYVLIKGSLPGPNQRLLRFRPAIRPNDQPRLDPEVRYVSTASNQG
;
A
#
# COMPACT_ATOMS: atom_id res chain seq x y z
N MET A 1 32.54 36.39 -7.61
CA MET A 1 31.13 36.23 -8.03
C MET A 1 30.37 35.51 -6.93
N PRO A 2 29.39 36.15 -6.27
CA PRO A 2 28.55 35.48 -5.29
C PRO A 2 27.74 34.36 -5.96
N GLN A 3 27.68 33.20 -5.31
CA GLN A 3 26.91 32.04 -5.79
C GLN A 3 25.47 32.13 -5.26
N PRO A 4 24.44 32.15 -6.12
CA PRO A 4 23.05 32.10 -5.67
C PRO A 4 22.74 30.82 -4.87
N SER A 5 21.93 30.96 -3.83
CA SER A 5 21.46 29.80 -3.06
C SER A 5 20.47 28.97 -3.88
N ARG A 6 20.42 27.66 -3.60
CA ARG A 6 19.38 26.76 -4.12
C ARG A 6 19.21 25.56 -3.20
N PRO A 7 18.02 24.96 -3.12
CA PRO A 7 17.83 23.69 -2.44
C PRO A 7 18.71 22.58 -3.04
N ARG A 8 19.06 21.61 -2.19
CA ARG A 8 19.75 20.39 -2.62
C ARG A 8 18.90 19.59 -3.62
N LYS A 9 19.55 18.70 -4.37
CA LYS A 9 18.88 17.88 -5.39
C LYS A 9 18.39 16.56 -4.80
N GLY A 10 17.08 16.36 -4.82
CA GLY A 10 16.36 15.22 -4.24
C GLY A 10 16.25 15.27 -2.70
N SER A 11 15.35 14.48 -2.13
CA SER A 11 15.26 14.28 -0.67
C SER A 11 16.27 13.24 -0.17
N LEU A 12 16.79 13.44 1.05
CA LEU A 12 17.59 12.46 1.78
C LEU A 12 16.76 11.47 2.61
N GLY A 13 15.52 11.81 2.97
CA GLY A 13 14.66 10.96 3.82
C GLY A 13 14.30 9.60 3.22
N PHE A 14 14.54 9.43 1.91
CA PHE A 14 14.37 8.15 1.21
C PHE A 14 15.72 7.51 0.83
N SER A 15 16.78 7.84 1.55
CA SER A 15 18.10 7.22 1.43
C SER A 15 18.29 6.20 2.55
N PRO A 16 19.03 5.09 2.33
CA PRO A 16 19.67 4.69 1.08
C PRO A 16 18.65 4.29 0.00
N ARG A 17 18.87 4.76 -1.23
CA ARG A 17 18.03 4.41 -2.40
C ARG A 17 18.48 3.06 -2.97
N LYS A 18 18.17 1.97 -2.25
CA LYS A 18 18.45 0.57 -2.64
C LYS A 18 17.20 -0.12 -3.21
N ARG A 19 17.33 -1.39 -3.61
CA ARG A 19 16.16 -2.23 -3.94
C ARG A 19 15.38 -2.53 -2.65
N ALA A 20 14.06 -2.62 -2.73
CA ALA A 20 13.24 -3.11 -1.64
C ALA A 20 13.61 -4.58 -1.37
N ASP A 21 13.67 -4.95 -0.08
CA ASP A 21 14.04 -6.31 0.33
C ASP A 21 12.85 -7.28 0.17
N SER A 22 11.61 -6.76 0.21
CA SER A 22 10.37 -7.48 -0.06
C SER A 22 9.57 -6.74 -1.14
N GLU A 23 8.86 -7.50 -1.97
CA GLU A 23 7.88 -6.94 -2.91
C GLU A 23 6.54 -6.63 -2.24
N VAL A 24 6.18 -7.40 -1.20
CA VAL A 24 5.05 -7.11 -0.32
C VAL A 24 5.40 -5.93 0.58
N PRO A 25 4.69 -4.79 0.49
CA PRO A 25 4.97 -3.62 1.32
C PRO A 25 4.73 -3.91 2.81
N ARG A 26 5.63 -3.44 3.67
CA ARG A 26 5.43 -3.54 5.13
C ARG A 26 4.91 -2.23 5.69
N ILE A 27 3.74 -2.25 6.29
CA ILE A 27 3.19 -1.14 7.07
C ILE A 27 3.96 -1.09 8.41
N ARG A 28 4.38 0.11 8.82
CA ARG A 28 5.23 0.33 10.01
C ARG A 28 4.57 1.18 11.10
N SER A 29 3.38 1.68 10.81
CA SER A 29 2.61 2.53 11.71
C SER A 29 1.16 2.25 11.39
N TRP A 30 0.32 2.21 12.40
CA TRP A 30 -1.09 1.91 12.24
C TRP A 30 -1.93 3.10 12.69
N PRO A 31 -3.18 3.21 12.25
CA PRO A 31 -4.12 4.19 12.78
C PRO A 31 -4.34 3.96 14.29
N ASP A 32 -4.79 5.02 14.96
CA ASP A 32 -5.17 4.95 16.37
C ASP A 32 -6.42 4.06 16.57
N ASP A 33 -6.67 3.67 17.81
CA ASP A 33 -7.73 2.73 18.18
C ASP A 33 -9.07 3.42 18.41
N ASP A 34 -9.67 3.89 17.32
CA ASP A 34 -11.01 4.47 17.32
C ASP A 34 -12.01 3.51 16.67
N GLY A 35 -13.28 3.57 17.10
CA GLY A 35 -14.37 2.78 16.50
C GLY A 35 -14.48 1.34 17.01
N ALA A 36 -15.25 0.53 16.29
CA ALA A 36 -15.44 -0.89 16.56
C ALA A 36 -14.19 -1.71 16.13
N PRO A 37 -13.98 -2.90 16.71
CA PRO A 37 -12.92 -3.81 16.27
C PRO A 37 -12.97 -4.08 14.76
N ALA A 38 -11.88 -3.83 14.06
CA ALA A 38 -11.75 -4.10 12.63
C ALA A 38 -10.28 -4.26 12.19
N PRO A 39 -10.00 -4.97 11.09
CA PRO A 39 -8.68 -4.98 10.46
C PRO A 39 -8.35 -3.56 9.98
N GLN A 40 -7.14 -3.06 10.27
CA GLN A 40 -6.71 -1.72 9.88
C GLN A 40 -6.00 -1.68 8.52
N GLY A 41 -6.29 -2.63 7.64
CA GLY A 41 -5.71 -2.64 6.30
C GLY A 41 -6.24 -3.74 5.40
N PHE A 42 -6.03 -3.52 4.11
CA PHE A 42 -6.44 -4.43 3.04
C PHE A 42 -5.39 -4.41 1.92
N ALA A 43 -5.53 -5.24 0.89
CA ALA A 43 -4.61 -5.26 -0.24
C ALA A 43 -5.30 -5.57 -1.57
N GLY A 44 -4.63 -5.23 -2.67
CA GLY A 44 -5.15 -5.48 -4.01
C GLY A 44 -4.08 -5.34 -5.09
N TYR A 45 -4.45 -5.65 -6.32
CA TYR A 45 -3.58 -5.64 -7.49
C TYR A 45 -3.90 -4.48 -8.41
N LYS A 46 -2.89 -3.63 -8.66
CA LYS A 46 -3.07 -2.46 -9.53
C LYS A 46 -3.41 -2.87 -10.96
N ALA A 47 -4.57 -2.48 -11.49
CA ALA A 47 -4.96 -2.76 -12.86
C ALA A 47 -4.46 -1.67 -13.83
N GLY A 48 -4.91 -0.44 -13.62
CA GLY A 48 -4.65 0.65 -14.55
C GLY A 48 -5.18 1.99 -14.09
N MET A 49 -5.37 2.90 -15.03
CA MET A 49 -5.94 4.22 -14.75
C MET A 49 -7.02 4.54 -15.78
N THR A 50 -8.04 5.26 -15.32
CA THR A 50 -9.05 5.92 -16.14
C THR A 50 -9.39 7.27 -15.50
N HIS A 51 -10.46 7.93 -15.92
CA HIS A 51 -11.01 9.09 -15.25
C HIS A 51 -12.49 8.89 -14.98
N VAL A 52 -12.97 9.54 -13.93
CA VAL A 52 -14.39 9.64 -13.60
C VAL A 52 -14.83 11.10 -13.71
N VAL A 53 -16.11 11.31 -13.97
CA VAL A 53 -16.77 12.59 -13.67
C VAL A 53 -17.56 12.38 -12.40
N MET A 54 -17.28 13.19 -11.40
CA MET A 54 -17.97 13.17 -10.11
C MET A 54 -18.51 14.55 -9.77
N VAL A 55 -19.47 14.62 -8.87
CA VAL A 55 -19.94 15.89 -8.32
C VAL A 55 -18.93 16.37 -7.28
N ASN A 56 -18.49 17.62 -7.38
CA ASN A 56 -17.61 18.23 -6.40
C ASN A 56 -18.37 18.37 -5.08
N ASP A 57 -17.84 17.74 -4.05
CA ASP A 57 -18.40 17.62 -2.71
C ASP A 57 -17.58 18.39 -1.66
N GLU A 58 -16.71 19.30 -2.09
CA GLU A 58 -15.94 20.16 -1.21
C GLU A 58 -16.83 21.34 -0.80
N ALA A 59 -17.36 21.32 0.43
CA ALA A 59 -18.25 22.38 0.94
C ALA A 59 -17.62 23.78 0.92
N ASP A 60 -16.28 23.86 1.02
CA ASP A 60 -15.54 25.12 0.93
C ASP A 60 -15.17 25.53 -0.52
N SER A 61 -15.54 24.71 -1.51
CA SER A 61 -15.26 24.98 -2.92
C SER A 61 -16.38 25.81 -3.55
N SER A 62 -16.00 26.86 -4.27
CA SER A 62 -16.92 27.62 -5.13
C SER A 62 -17.59 26.79 -6.25
N ARG A 63 -17.15 25.54 -6.43
CA ARG A 63 -17.65 24.60 -7.43
C ARG A 63 -18.45 23.45 -6.80
N GLU A 64 -18.76 23.50 -5.51
CA GLU A 64 -19.61 22.50 -4.85
C GLU A 64 -20.89 22.25 -5.69
N GLY A 65 -21.24 20.98 -5.88
CA GLY A 65 -22.38 20.56 -6.69
C GLY A 65 -22.14 20.57 -8.21
N MET A 66 -21.01 21.08 -8.69
CA MET A 66 -20.64 21.03 -10.12
C MET A 66 -19.88 19.77 -10.47
N GLU A 67 -19.95 19.36 -11.73
CA GLU A 67 -19.14 18.25 -12.24
C GLU A 67 -17.64 18.58 -12.28
N GLU A 68 -16.84 17.58 -11.92
CA GLU A 68 -15.38 17.61 -11.97
C GLU A 68 -14.85 16.29 -12.53
N SER A 69 -13.91 16.39 -13.48
CA SER A 69 -13.20 15.22 -14.00
C SER A 69 -12.01 14.89 -13.11
N VAL A 70 -11.98 13.68 -12.57
CA VAL A 70 -10.98 13.22 -11.62
C VAL A 70 -10.23 12.00 -12.18
N PRO A 71 -8.89 12.02 -12.25
CA PRO A 71 -8.13 10.84 -12.63
C PRO A 71 -8.19 9.81 -11.50
N VAL A 72 -8.43 8.55 -11.84
CA VAL A 72 -8.48 7.43 -10.88
C VAL A 72 -7.52 6.33 -11.28
N THR A 73 -6.99 5.62 -10.28
CA THR A 73 -6.32 4.34 -10.48
C THR A 73 -7.28 3.23 -10.06
N VAL A 74 -7.51 2.26 -10.94
CA VAL A 74 -8.31 1.06 -10.68
C VAL A 74 -7.41 0.00 -10.06
N VAL A 75 -7.87 -0.61 -8.97
CA VAL A 75 -7.19 -1.71 -8.27
C VAL A 75 -8.19 -2.83 -8.04
N GLU A 76 -7.88 -4.02 -8.52
CA GLU A 76 -8.63 -5.24 -8.18
C GLU A 76 -8.37 -5.59 -6.72
N VAL A 77 -9.43 -5.85 -5.97
CA VAL A 77 -9.42 -6.12 -4.53
C VAL A 77 -10.28 -7.36 -4.24
N PRO A 78 -9.90 -8.54 -4.75
CA PRO A 78 -10.59 -9.78 -4.37
C PRO A 78 -10.55 -9.94 -2.83
N PRO A 79 -11.51 -10.68 -2.25
CA PRO A 79 -11.50 -11.01 -0.84
C PRO A 79 -10.13 -11.52 -0.37
N MET A 80 -9.75 -11.09 0.83
CA MET A 80 -8.54 -11.56 1.49
C MET A 80 -8.92 -12.57 2.56
N ARG A 81 -7.94 -13.36 3.00
CA ARG A 81 -8.14 -14.28 4.11
C ARG A 81 -7.17 -14.00 5.24
N ALA A 82 -7.70 -13.88 6.46
CA ALA A 82 -6.93 -13.96 7.69
C ALA A 82 -6.70 -15.45 8.01
N VAL A 83 -5.45 -15.84 8.22
CA VAL A 83 -5.10 -17.25 8.47
C VAL A 83 -4.57 -17.50 9.88
N ALA A 84 -4.13 -16.45 10.56
CA ALA A 84 -3.77 -16.54 11.96
C ALA A 84 -3.89 -15.19 12.65
N LEU A 85 -4.02 -15.22 13.98
CA LEU A 85 -3.95 -14.07 14.87
C LEU A 85 -2.65 -14.16 15.66
N ARG A 86 -1.80 -13.15 15.54
CA ARG A 86 -0.56 -13.02 16.30
C ARG A 86 -0.71 -11.99 17.40
N ALA A 87 -0.36 -12.39 18.63
CA ALA A 87 -0.31 -11.52 19.80
C ALA A 87 1.10 -10.98 20.04
N TYR A 88 1.19 -9.75 20.53
CA TYR A 88 2.43 -9.07 20.84
C TYR A 88 2.44 -8.53 22.27
N GLU A 89 3.60 -8.64 22.93
CA GLU A 89 3.91 -7.98 24.20
C GLU A 89 4.85 -6.80 23.97
N ASP A 90 4.67 -5.72 24.75
CA ASP A 90 5.59 -4.59 24.84
C ASP A 90 6.69 -4.89 25.86
N THR A 91 7.87 -5.26 25.36
CA THR A 91 9.04 -5.47 26.21
C THR A 91 9.87 -4.18 26.32
N PRO A 92 10.81 -4.10 27.29
CA PRO A 92 11.82 -3.02 27.32
C PRO A 92 12.68 -2.90 26.04
N TYR A 93 12.63 -3.90 25.16
CA TYR A 93 13.34 -3.94 23.88
C TYR A 93 12.42 -3.72 22.66
N GLY A 94 11.15 -3.35 22.89
CA GLY A 94 10.10 -3.20 21.89
C GLY A 94 9.16 -4.41 21.82
N GLN A 95 8.22 -4.33 20.87
CA GLN A 95 7.21 -5.37 20.65
C GLN A 95 7.81 -6.72 20.25
N LYS A 96 7.35 -7.80 20.89
CA LYS A 96 7.71 -9.17 20.56
C LYS A 96 6.48 -10.04 20.38
N PRO A 97 6.48 -10.96 19.39
CA PRO A 97 5.43 -11.97 19.28
C PRO A 97 5.41 -12.88 20.51
N VAL A 98 4.22 -13.14 21.05
CA VAL A 98 3.98 -14.05 22.18
C VAL A 98 3.51 -15.40 21.66
N SER A 99 2.38 -15.41 20.97
CA SER A 99 1.69 -16.59 20.46
C SER A 99 0.98 -16.29 19.14
N GLU A 100 0.58 -17.36 18.47
CA GLU A 100 -0.23 -17.32 17.26
C GLU A 100 -1.39 -18.31 17.40
N VAL A 101 -2.58 -17.91 16.98
CA VAL A 101 -3.74 -18.78 16.83
C VAL A 101 -4.01 -18.92 15.33
N TRP A 102 -3.92 -20.14 14.80
CA TRP A 102 -4.12 -20.41 13.37
C TRP A 102 -5.55 -20.84 13.08
N ALA A 103 -6.09 -20.42 11.94
CA ALA A 103 -7.41 -20.86 11.46
C ALA A 103 -7.44 -22.38 11.22
N THR A 104 -8.66 -22.94 11.17
CA THR A 104 -8.92 -24.36 10.94
C THR A 104 -8.97 -24.71 9.45
N GLU A 105 -9.41 -23.76 8.62
CA GLU A 105 -9.53 -23.91 7.17
C GLU A 105 -8.51 -23.05 6.43
N PHE A 106 -7.90 -23.61 5.38
CA PHE A 106 -6.89 -22.95 4.56
C PHE A 106 -7.30 -22.94 3.09
N HIS A 107 -6.97 -21.87 2.38
CA HIS A 107 -7.13 -21.82 0.92
C HIS A 107 -6.14 -22.78 0.24
N ASP A 108 -6.61 -23.52 -0.78
CA ASP A 108 -5.87 -24.60 -1.47
C ASP A 108 -4.46 -24.22 -1.91
N GLU A 109 -4.27 -22.97 -2.38
CA GLU A 109 -2.99 -22.49 -2.93
C GLU A 109 -2.06 -21.84 -1.88
N LEU A 110 -2.44 -21.82 -0.59
CA LEU A 110 -1.64 -21.20 0.47
C LEU A 110 -0.33 -21.94 0.76
N ASP A 111 -0.32 -23.25 0.53
CA ASP A 111 0.85 -24.14 0.65
C ASP A 111 2.04 -23.73 -0.25
N ARG A 112 1.79 -22.96 -1.31
CA ARG A 112 2.84 -22.38 -2.18
C ARG A 112 3.66 -21.32 -1.48
N ALA A 113 3.15 -20.76 -0.39
CA ALA A 113 3.74 -19.67 0.35
C ALA A 113 4.20 -20.06 1.76
N LEU A 114 3.50 -21.00 2.41
CA LEU A 114 3.76 -21.45 3.78
C LEU A 114 3.75 -22.98 3.88
N ASP A 115 4.49 -23.51 4.85
CA ASP A 115 4.23 -24.85 5.35
C ASP A 115 3.04 -24.76 6.32
N LEU A 116 1.90 -25.36 5.95
CA LEU A 116 0.66 -25.24 6.73
C LEU A 116 0.72 -26.08 8.02
N PRO A 117 0.07 -25.63 9.11
CA PRO A 117 -0.08 -26.44 10.33
C PRO A 117 -0.67 -27.82 10.01
N ALA A 118 -0.05 -28.87 10.57
CA ALA A 118 -0.48 -30.25 10.36
C ALA A 118 -1.58 -30.68 11.34
N GLU A 119 -1.67 -30.00 12.48
CA GLU A 119 -2.65 -30.26 13.53
C GLU A 119 -3.50 -29.01 13.74
N ASP A 120 -4.79 -29.22 13.96
CA ASP A 120 -5.70 -28.17 14.36
C ASP A 120 -5.59 -27.95 15.87
N THR A 121 -5.04 -26.81 16.26
CA THR A 121 -4.85 -26.36 17.64
C THR A 121 -5.68 -25.11 17.96
N PHE A 122 -6.64 -24.75 17.10
CA PHE A 122 -7.37 -23.47 17.19
C PHE A 122 -7.99 -23.25 18.57
N GLU A 123 -8.73 -24.23 19.09
CA GLU A 123 -9.38 -24.14 20.40
C GLU A 123 -8.38 -23.97 21.56
N SER A 124 -7.33 -24.79 21.58
CA SER A 124 -6.33 -24.74 22.65
C SER A 124 -5.51 -23.45 22.62
N ASP A 125 -5.16 -22.98 21.42
CA ASP A 125 -4.38 -21.75 21.24
C ASP A 125 -5.23 -20.51 21.53
N SER A 126 -6.53 -20.56 21.20
CA SER A 126 -7.51 -19.52 21.57
C SER A 126 -7.66 -19.39 23.08
N GLU A 127 -7.77 -20.51 23.80
CA GLU A 127 -7.81 -20.51 25.26
C GLU A 127 -6.49 -19.97 25.85
N ALA A 128 -5.34 -20.39 25.31
CA ALA A 128 -4.04 -19.89 25.73
C ALA A 128 -3.91 -18.37 25.51
N LEU A 129 -4.36 -17.85 24.37
CA LEU A 129 -4.37 -16.42 24.07
C LEU A 129 -5.24 -15.63 25.07
N ARG A 130 -6.44 -16.13 25.38
CA ARG A 130 -7.34 -15.50 26.37
C ARG A 130 -6.69 -15.43 27.76
N ASN A 131 -6.00 -16.49 28.17
CA ASN A 131 -5.26 -16.50 29.43
C ASN A 131 -4.12 -15.45 29.46
N GLU A 132 -3.39 -15.27 28.36
CA GLU A 132 -2.35 -14.24 28.25
C GLU A 132 -2.92 -12.80 28.24
N LEU A 133 -4.10 -12.61 27.64
CA LEU A 133 -4.84 -11.35 27.69
C LEU A 133 -5.27 -11.01 29.12
N ASP A 134 -5.84 -11.98 29.85
CA ASP A 134 -6.27 -11.81 31.24
C ASP A 134 -5.08 -11.57 32.19
N ALA A 135 -3.92 -12.17 31.88
CA ALA A 135 -2.67 -11.93 32.59
C ALA A 135 -2.05 -10.55 32.32
N GLY A 136 -2.53 -9.83 31.30
CA GLY A 136 -2.00 -8.53 30.90
C GLY A 136 -0.66 -8.60 30.18
N ASN A 137 -0.37 -9.72 29.51
CA ASN A 137 0.89 -9.95 28.77
C ASN A 137 0.77 -9.63 27.27
N VAL A 138 -0.36 -9.08 26.83
CA VAL A 138 -0.61 -8.73 25.42
C VAL A 138 -0.93 -7.25 25.32
N ASP A 139 -0.27 -6.58 24.37
CA ASP A 139 -0.37 -5.14 24.13
C ASP A 139 -0.84 -4.81 22.69
N ASP A 140 -0.67 -5.72 21.74
CA ASP A 140 -1.10 -5.53 20.35
C ASP A 140 -1.52 -6.85 19.69
N LEU A 141 -2.49 -6.78 18.78
CA LEU A 141 -3.07 -7.93 18.08
C LEU A 141 -3.05 -7.70 16.57
N ARG A 142 -2.58 -8.69 15.81
CA ARG A 142 -2.43 -8.58 14.37
C ARG A 142 -2.79 -9.86 13.65
N LEU A 143 -3.57 -9.73 12.59
CA LEU A 143 -3.89 -10.83 11.69
C LEU A 143 -2.73 -11.07 10.72
N ILE A 144 -2.35 -12.33 10.56
CA ILE A 144 -1.61 -12.80 9.40
C ILE A 144 -2.63 -12.99 8.29
N THR A 145 -2.54 -12.15 7.26
CA THR A 145 -3.46 -12.12 6.12
C THR A 145 -2.76 -12.50 4.84
N HIS A 146 -3.48 -13.07 3.88
CA HIS A 146 -2.98 -13.30 2.54
C HIS A 146 -4.02 -12.92 1.48
N THR A 147 -3.53 -12.53 0.31
CA THR A 147 -4.38 -12.35 -0.89
C THR A 147 -4.73 -13.70 -1.51
N VAL A 148 -5.75 -13.72 -2.37
CA VAL A 148 -6.06 -14.86 -3.26
C VAL A 148 -5.81 -14.47 -4.72
N PRO A 149 -4.58 -14.58 -5.25
CA PRO A 149 -4.27 -14.11 -6.60
C PRO A 149 -4.99 -14.87 -7.72
N ASP A 150 -5.44 -16.10 -7.44
CA ASP A 150 -6.15 -16.94 -8.43
C ASP A 150 -7.51 -16.35 -8.83
N GLU A 151 -8.11 -15.53 -7.96
CA GLU A 151 -9.34 -14.77 -8.24
C GLU A 151 -9.10 -13.51 -9.09
N SER A 152 -7.84 -13.11 -9.30
CA SER A 152 -7.48 -12.01 -10.20
C SER A 152 -6.88 -12.58 -11.50
N PRO A 153 -7.68 -12.87 -12.55
CA PRO A 153 -7.21 -13.57 -13.75
C PRO A 153 -6.09 -12.83 -14.49
N ASN A 154 -6.02 -11.51 -14.33
CA ASN A 154 -4.99 -10.65 -14.94
C ASN A 154 -3.63 -10.73 -14.25
N VAL A 155 -3.57 -11.35 -13.07
CA VAL A 155 -2.36 -11.47 -12.24
C VAL A 155 -1.78 -12.88 -12.44
N PRO A 156 -0.62 -13.04 -13.09
CA PRO A 156 -0.14 -14.38 -13.50
C PRO A 156 0.24 -15.32 -12.35
N LYS A 157 0.43 -14.80 -11.14
CA LYS A 157 0.86 -15.61 -10.00
C LYS A 157 -0.36 -16.25 -9.35
N LYS A 158 -0.20 -17.50 -8.89
CA LYS A 158 -1.14 -18.16 -7.99
C LYS A 158 -0.69 -18.14 -6.53
N LYS A 159 0.63 -18.03 -6.32
CA LYS A 159 1.24 -17.95 -4.99
C LYS A 159 0.72 -16.72 -4.22
N PRO A 160 0.06 -16.90 -3.06
CA PRO A 160 -0.39 -15.80 -2.22
C PRO A 160 0.72 -14.89 -1.72
N ASP A 161 0.41 -13.59 -1.59
CA ASP A 161 1.24 -12.66 -0.83
C ASP A 161 0.76 -12.63 0.63
N ILE A 162 1.68 -12.84 1.57
CA ILE A 162 1.38 -12.87 3.00
C ILE A 162 1.82 -11.57 3.65
N MET A 163 1.00 -11.06 4.54
CA MET A 163 1.26 -9.81 5.24
C MET A 163 0.56 -9.75 6.59
N GLU A 164 1.20 -9.10 7.54
CA GLU A 164 0.63 -8.84 8.85
C GLU A 164 -0.16 -7.53 8.83
N THR A 165 -1.39 -7.56 9.35
CA THR A 165 -2.34 -6.45 9.41
C THR A 165 -2.85 -6.29 10.84
N ARG A 166 -2.74 -5.09 11.41
CA ARG A 166 -3.17 -4.85 12.80
C ARG A 166 -4.69 -4.84 12.92
N VAL A 167 -5.22 -5.31 14.05
CA VAL A 167 -6.61 -5.14 14.45
C VAL A 167 -6.69 -3.98 15.44
N GLY A 168 -7.52 -2.99 15.16
CA GLY A 168 -7.71 -1.81 16.02
C GLY A 168 -9.18 -1.63 16.39
N GLY A 169 -9.48 -0.62 17.21
CA GLY A 169 -10.84 -0.31 17.69
C GLY A 169 -11.26 -1.12 18.92
N GLY A 170 -12.18 -0.60 19.73
CA GLY A 170 -12.60 -1.24 20.98
C GLY A 170 -11.47 -1.55 21.98
N SER A 171 -11.78 -2.39 22.97
CA SER A 171 -10.82 -2.96 23.92
C SER A 171 -10.03 -4.12 23.32
N LEU A 172 -8.91 -4.48 23.94
CA LEU A 172 -8.05 -5.57 23.46
C LEU A 172 -8.78 -6.93 23.45
N SER A 173 -9.64 -7.18 24.44
CA SER A 173 -10.48 -8.38 24.50
C SER A 173 -11.49 -8.42 23.35
N GLU A 174 -12.19 -7.30 23.08
CA GLU A 174 -13.12 -7.22 21.95
C GLU A 174 -12.41 -7.41 20.60
N ARG A 175 -11.16 -6.94 20.46
CA ARG A 175 -10.33 -7.21 19.26
C ARG A 175 -9.96 -8.67 19.12
N ALA A 176 -9.63 -9.32 20.23
CA ALA A 176 -9.31 -10.74 20.24
C ALA A 176 -10.52 -11.57 19.84
N ASP A 177 -11.68 -11.30 20.45
CA ASP A 177 -12.93 -12.01 20.13
C ASP A 177 -13.32 -11.83 18.66
N PHE A 178 -13.30 -10.60 18.15
CA PHE A 178 -13.52 -10.31 16.73
C PHE A 178 -12.55 -11.08 15.82
N ALA A 179 -11.27 -11.06 16.15
CA ALA A 179 -10.24 -11.71 15.33
C ALA A 179 -10.34 -13.24 15.37
N LEU A 180 -10.71 -13.83 16.51
CA LEU A 180 -10.92 -15.26 16.65
C LEU A 180 -12.17 -15.72 15.89
N GLU A 181 -13.28 -14.98 15.99
CA GLU A 181 -14.50 -15.24 15.21
C GLU A 181 -14.22 -15.20 13.70
N LEU A 182 -13.49 -14.17 13.23
CA LEU A 182 -13.08 -14.09 11.83
C LEU A 182 -12.25 -15.30 11.37
N LEU A 183 -11.36 -15.83 12.22
CA LEU A 183 -10.55 -17.01 11.89
C LEU A 183 -11.38 -18.30 11.88
N GLU A 184 -12.34 -18.42 12.79
CA GLU A 184 -13.27 -19.56 12.85
C GLU A 184 -14.13 -19.64 11.58
N ASP A 185 -14.56 -18.49 11.05
CA ASP A 185 -15.31 -18.35 9.79
C ASP A 185 -14.44 -18.54 8.52
N GLY A 186 -13.20 -18.99 8.65
CA GLY A 186 -12.28 -19.23 7.53
C GLY A 186 -11.52 -17.99 7.05
N GLY A 187 -11.64 -16.88 7.79
CA GLY A 187 -10.80 -15.70 7.64
C GLY A 187 -11.16 -14.74 6.51
N GLU A 188 -12.16 -15.07 5.71
CA GLU A 188 -12.53 -14.30 4.52
C GLU A 188 -13.11 -12.94 4.91
N HIS A 189 -12.54 -11.88 4.33
CA HIS A 189 -13.03 -10.52 4.49
C HIS A 189 -12.81 -9.72 3.21
N SER A 190 -13.72 -8.79 2.98
CA SER A 190 -13.78 -7.90 1.82
C SER A 190 -13.20 -6.53 2.14
N VAL A 191 -13.11 -5.67 1.12
CA VAL A 191 -12.67 -4.29 1.30
C VAL A 191 -13.70 -3.45 2.06
N ASP A 192 -14.99 -3.76 1.92
CA ASP A 192 -16.11 -3.06 2.57
C ASP A 192 -16.13 -3.24 4.09
N ASP A 193 -15.53 -4.32 4.59
CA ASP A 193 -15.36 -4.58 6.03
C ASP A 193 -14.33 -3.62 6.68
N VAL A 194 -13.50 -2.96 5.86
CA VAL A 194 -12.39 -2.11 6.32
C VAL A 194 -12.54 -0.65 5.91
N PHE A 195 -13.11 -0.39 4.73
CA PHE A 195 -13.17 0.94 4.14
C PHE A 195 -14.56 1.27 3.62
N ARG A 196 -14.88 2.56 3.60
CA ARG A 196 -16.04 3.11 2.91
C ARG A 196 -15.66 4.12 1.83
N ALA A 197 -16.41 4.15 0.74
CA ALA A 197 -16.24 5.15 -0.30
C ALA A 197 -16.27 6.57 0.28
N GLY A 198 -15.37 7.43 -0.20
CA GLY A 198 -15.19 8.80 0.27
C GLY A 198 -14.16 8.98 1.38
N GLU A 199 -13.74 7.91 2.06
CA GLU A 199 -12.69 7.95 3.08
C GLU A 199 -11.29 8.19 2.51
N TYR A 200 -10.37 8.53 3.41
CA TYR A 200 -8.95 8.67 3.09
C TYR A 200 -8.16 7.46 3.57
N LEU A 201 -7.35 6.91 2.67
CA LEU A 201 -6.46 5.79 2.93
C LEU A 201 -5.00 6.13 2.58
N ASP A 202 -4.06 5.42 3.19
CA ASP A 202 -2.66 5.45 2.82
C ASP A 202 -2.32 4.22 1.97
N VAL A 203 -1.72 4.45 0.80
CA VAL A 203 -1.34 3.37 -0.12
C VAL A 203 0.14 3.08 -0.04
N SER A 204 0.49 1.87 0.37
CA SER A 204 1.85 1.35 0.36
C SER A 204 2.09 0.46 -0.86
N GLY A 205 3.21 0.66 -1.55
CA GLY A 205 3.55 -0.11 -2.75
C GLY A 205 5.03 -0.03 -3.12
N ILE A 206 5.51 -1.01 -3.88
CA ILE A 206 6.87 -1.01 -4.44
C ILE A 206 6.84 -0.34 -5.81
N THR A 207 7.56 0.79 -5.92
CA THR A 207 7.60 1.62 -7.13
C THR A 207 8.15 0.90 -8.37
N LYS A 208 7.73 1.33 -9.57
CA LYS A 208 8.27 0.85 -10.85
C LYS A 208 9.80 0.86 -10.87
N GLY A 209 10.43 -0.30 -11.07
CA GLY A 209 11.87 -0.46 -11.15
C GLY A 209 12.45 0.24 -12.39
N LYS A 210 13.59 0.92 -12.23
CA LYS A 210 14.29 1.60 -13.34
C LYS A 210 15.77 1.20 -13.43
N GLY A 211 16.20 0.20 -12.66
CA GLY A 211 17.59 -0.26 -12.59
C GLY A 211 18.58 0.82 -12.18
N THR A 212 19.82 0.71 -12.67
CA THR A 212 20.88 1.70 -12.43
C THR A 212 20.61 2.95 -13.26
N GLN A 213 20.47 4.09 -12.59
CA GLN A 213 20.26 5.38 -13.24
C GLN A 213 21.30 6.41 -12.83
N GLY A 214 21.66 7.27 -13.77
CA GLY A 214 22.58 8.38 -13.53
C GLY A 214 21.97 9.48 -12.64
N PRO A 215 22.81 10.37 -12.07
CA PRO A 215 22.37 11.35 -11.09
C PRO A 215 21.35 12.36 -11.62
N VAL A 216 21.34 12.61 -12.94
CA VAL A 216 20.34 13.48 -13.58
C VAL A 216 18.92 12.96 -13.36
N LYS A 217 18.68 11.66 -13.62
CA LYS A 217 17.35 11.06 -13.44
C LYS A 217 17.09 10.70 -11.97
N ARG A 218 18.09 10.17 -11.28
CA ARG A 218 17.97 9.67 -9.90
C ARG A 218 17.77 10.76 -8.85
N TRP A 219 18.41 11.92 -9.05
CA TRP A 219 18.42 13.03 -8.07
C TRP A 219 17.94 14.37 -8.64
N GLY A 220 17.71 14.49 -9.95
CA GLY A 220 17.30 15.76 -10.57
C GLY A 220 18.42 16.78 -10.68
N VAL A 221 19.69 16.34 -10.80
CA VAL A 221 20.79 17.27 -11.08
C VAL A 221 20.72 17.78 -12.52
N GLN A 222 21.23 18.98 -12.76
CA GLN A 222 21.26 19.56 -14.10
C GLN A 222 22.18 18.76 -15.02
N LYS A 223 21.81 18.65 -16.30
CA LYS A 223 22.77 18.35 -17.37
C LYS A 223 23.77 19.50 -17.50
N ARG A 224 24.97 19.22 -18.01
CA ARG A 224 25.91 20.29 -18.41
C ARG A 224 25.23 21.18 -19.46
N LYS A 225 25.54 22.47 -19.44
CA LYS A 225 24.87 23.51 -20.24
C LYS A 225 25.84 24.16 -21.23
N GLY A 226 25.31 24.73 -22.31
CA GLY A 226 26.08 25.50 -23.29
C GLY A 226 27.30 24.75 -23.84
N LYS A 227 28.46 25.43 -23.84
CA LYS A 227 29.73 24.87 -24.31
C LYS A 227 30.12 23.60 -23.53
N HIS A 228 29.90 23.55 -22.22
CA HIS A 228 30.28 22.42 -21.37
C HIS A 228 29.61 21.10 -21.78
N ALA A 229 28.40 21.14 -22.33
CA ALA A 229 27.71 19.95 -22.81
C ALA A 229 28.40 19.28 -24.02
N ARG A 230 29.24 20.02 -24.74
CA ARG A 230 29.96 19.57 -25.94
C ARG A 230 31.39 19.10 -25.66
N GLN A 231 31.90 19.31 -24.44
CA GLN A 231 33.29 19.00 -24.07
C GLN A 231 33.52 17.53 -23.63
N GLY A 232 32.57 16.63 -23.86
CA GLY A 232 32.65 15.22 -23.41
C GLY A 232 31.85 14.90 -22.12
N TRP A 233 31.32 15.90 -21.43
CA TRP A 233 30.45 15.70 -20.25
C TRP A 233 29.05 16.23 -20.51
N ARG A 234 28.05 15.34 -20.51
CA ARG A 234 26.63 15.74 -20.67
C ARG A 234 25.82 15.59 -19.39
N ARG A 235 25.99 14.47 -18.68
CA ARG A 235 25.10 14.04 -17.57
C ARG A 235 25.85 13.76 -16.25
N ARG A 236 27.08 14.25 -16.13
CA ARG A 236 27.90 14.15 -14.90
C ARG A 236 27.84 15.46 -14.11
N ILE A 237 27.87 15.35 -12.79
CA ILE A 237 27.93 16.50 -11.88
C ILE A 237 29.27 17.25 -12.00
N GLY A 238 29.37 18.39 -11.31
CA GLY A 238 30.55 19.25 -11.30
C GLY A 238 31.78 18.57 -10.69
N ASN A 239 31.66 18.23 -9.41
CA ASN A 239 32.68 17.58 -8.58
C ASN A 239 31.99 16.67 -7.54
N LEU A 240 32.78 15.91 -6.78
CA LEU A 240 32.30 14.99 -5.72
C LEU A 240 32.39 15.58 -4.30
N GLY A 241 32.79 16.84 -4.15
CA GLY A 241 33.00 17.48 -2.87
C GLY A 241 34.11 18.54 -2.90
N PRO A 242 34.28 19.29 -1.80
CA PRO A 242 35.44 20.16 -1.59
C PRO A 242 36.72 19.34 -1.34
N TRP A 243 37.87 20.02 -1.26
CA TRP A 243 39.15 19.38 -0.89
C TRP A 243 39.06 18.74 0.50
N ASN A 244 38.67 19.54 1.51
CA ASN A 244 38.49 19.06 2.88
C ASN A 244 36.99 19.09 3.26
N PRO A 245 36.44 18.03 3.85
CA PRO A 245 37.10 16.76 4.22
C PRO A 245 37.41 15.89 3.00
N SER A 246 38.56 15.22 3.01
CA SER A 246 39.09 14.37 1.92
C SER A 246 38.37 13.05 1.74
N ARG A 247 37.03 13.10 1.63
CA ARG A 247 36.15 11.94 1.42
C ARG A 247 34.89 12.37 0.67
N VAL A 248 34.33 11.46 -0.11
CA VAL A 248 33.03 11.69 -0.75
C VAL A 248 31.93 11.54 0.31
N ARG A 249 31.11 12.58 0.48
CA ARG A 249 29.95 12.51 1.38
C ARG A 249 28.83 11.71 0.72
N SER A 250 28.11 10.90 1.51
CA SER A 250 26.92 10.14 1.06
C SER A 250 25.81 11.03 0.50
N THR A 251 25.79 12.31 0.87
CA THR A 251 24.80 13.30 0.44
C THR A 251 25.01 13.82 -0.98
N VAL A 252 26.17 13.52 -1.60
CA VAL A 252 26.48 13.92 -2.97
C VAL A 252 25.69 13.02 -3.95
N PRO A 253 24.95 13.59 -4.91
CA PRO A 253 24.11 12.82 -5.81
C PRO A 253 24.94 11.99 -6.79
N GLN A 254 24.95 10.67 -6.58
CA GLN A 254 25.64 9.70 -7.42
C GLN A 254 24.68 8.76 -8.14
N GLN A 255 25.19 8.01 -9.12
CA GLN A 255 24.43 6.96 -9.79
C GLN A 255 24.00 5.84 -8.83
N GLY A 256 23.08 5.00 -9.27
CA GLY A 256 22.73 3.75 -8.57
C GLY A 256 21.29 3.34 -8.84
N GLN A 257 20.83 2.34 -8.07
CA GLN A 257 19.45 1.85 -8.15
C GLN A 257 18.44 3.00 -8.02
N THR A 258 17.45 3.00 -8.91
CA THR A 258 16.30 3.92 -8.91
C THR A 258 15.03 3.16 -9.24
N GLY A 259 13.95 3.44 -8.52
CA GLY A 259 12.74 2.62 -8.58
C GLY A 259 12.93 1.28 -7.86
N TYR A 260 11.86 0.52 -7.70
CA TYR A 260 11.84 -0.68 -6.86
C TYR A 260 12.19 -0.36 -5.40
N GLN A 261 11.63 0.75 -4.90
CA GLN A 261 11.63 1.12 -3.48
C GLN A 261 10.19 1.11 -2.96
N GLN A 262 10.02 0.75 -1.69
CA GLN A 262 8.76 0.95 -0.98
C GLN A 262 8.44 2.44 -0.83
N ARG A 263 7.19 2.81 -1.09
CA ARG A 263 6.61 4.12 -0.79
C ARG A 263 5.25 3.92 -0.16
N THR A 264 4.94 4.80 0.78
CA THR A 264 3.61 4.96 1.35
C THR A 264 3.17 6.36 0.92
N GLU A 265 2.21 6.42 0.03
CA GLU A 265 1.56 7.67 -0.40
C GLU A 265 0.34 7.89 0.49
N LEU A 266 0.28 9.05 1.12
CA LEU A 266 -0.68 9.33 2.18
C LEU A 266 -1.92 10.05 1.64
N ASN A 267 -3.02 9.95 2.39
CA ASN A 267 -4.27 10.69 2.17
C ASN A 267 -4.80 10.56 0.72
N LYS A 268 -4.81 9.33 0.21
CA LYS A 268 -5.49 9.01 -1.05
C LYS A 268 -6.97 8.83 -0.77
N ARG A 269 -7.80 9.50 -1.56
CA ARG A 269 -9.25 9.39 -1.42
C ARG A 269 -9.75 8.16 -2.15
N LEU A 270 -10.52 7.32 -1.45
CA LEU A 270 -11.28 6.25 -2.06
C LEU A 270 -12.51 6.88 -2.71
N ILE A 271 -12.60 6.78 -4.03
CA ILE A 271 -13.72 7.36 -4.78
C ILE A 271 -14.89 6.39 -4.76
N ASP A 272 -14.63 5.12 -5.01
CA ASP A 272 -15.68 4.12 -5.12
C ASP A 272 -15.15 2.73 -4.78
N ILE A 273 -16.06 1.87 -4.34
CA ILE A 273 -15.88 0.43 -4.16
C ILE A 273 -16.98 -0.21 -5.00
N GLY A 274 -16.60 -1.07 -5.94
CA GLY A 274 -17.53 -1.71 -6.86
C GLY A 274 -17.17 -3.15 -7.14
N ASP A 275 -18.08 -3.85 -7.80
CA ASP A 275 -17.93 -5.24 -8.24
C ASP A 275 -18.49 -5.36 -9.66
N GLY A 276 -17.79 -6.10 -10.52
CA GLY A 276 -18.11 -6.23 -11.94
C GLY A 276 -17.14 -5.50 -12.85
N ASP A 277 -17.61 -5.07 -14.02
CA ASP A 277 -16.79 -4.59 -15.14
C ASP A 277 -16.91 -3.08 -15.42
N GLU A 278 -17.61 -2.30 -14.59
CA GLU A 278 -17.91 -0.89 -14.88
C GLU A 278 -16.67 0.00 -14.90
N ALA A 279 -15.62 -0.41 -14.17
CA ALA A 279 -14.32 0.25 -14.17
C ALA A 279 -13.38 -0.25 -15.28
N SER A 280 -13.78 -1.26 -16.06
CA SER A 280 -12.98 -1.77 -17.16
C SER A 280 -12.92 -0.80 -18.34
N VAL A 281 -11.92 -0.99 -19.20
CA VAL A 281 -11.72 -0.16 -20.38
C VAL A 281 -11.79 -1.01 -21.65
N ASP A 282 -12.27 -0.42 -22.74
CA ASP A 282 -12.40 -1.06 -24.04
C ASP A 282 -11.05 -1.63 -24.51
N GLY A 283 -11.03 -2.93 -24.78
CA GLY A 283 -9.82 -3.67 -25.16
C GLY A 283 -8.89 -4.01 -23.99
N GLY A 284 -9.35 -3.83 -22.74
CA GLY A 284 -8.63 -4.14 -21.52
C GLY A 284 -7.53 -3.13 -21.16
N PHE A 285 -7.16 -3.11 -19.88
CA PHE A 285 -6.02 -2.32 -19.42
C PHE A 285 -4.72 -2.82 -20.06
N VAL A 286 -3.99 -1.91 -20.69
CA VAL A 286 -2.74 -2.22 -21.42
C VAL A 286 -1.70 -2.88 -20.48
N ASN A 287 -1.23 -4.07 -20.87
CA ASN A 287 -0.35 -4.95 -20.06
C ASN A 287 -0.96 -5.38 -18.71
N HIS A 288 -2.28 -5.55 -18.67
CA HIS A 288 -3.00 -6.07 -17.52
C HIS A 288 -4.14 -6.98 -17.97
N GLY A 289 -5.23 -6.41 -18.50
CA GLY A 289 -6.41 -7.14 -18.98
C GLY A 289 -7.73 -6.46 -18.58
N GLU A 290 -8.84 -7.17 -18.71
CA GLU A 290 -10.19 -6.71 -18.33
C GLU A 290 -10.43 -6.94 -16.84
N VAL A 291 -11.07 -6.00 -16.18
CA VAL A 291 -11.39 -6.06 -14.75
C VAL A 291 -12.84 -6.46 -14.68
N ASP A 292 -13.14 -7.57 -14.02
CA ASP A 292 -14.48 -8.11 -13.82
C ASP A 292 -14.50 -8.79 -12.44
N GLY A 293 -15.03 -8.07 -11.43
CA GLY A 293 -15.03 -8.48 -10.03
C GLY A 293 -14.72 -7.32 -9.09
N ASN A 294 -14.44 -7.60 -7.81
CA ASN A 294 -14.23 -6.57 -6.79
C ASN A 294 -13.08 -5.60 -7.15
N TYR A 295 -13.38 -4.31 -7.21
CA TYR A 295 -12.42 -3.25 -7.49
C TYR A 295 -12.62 -2.02 -6.60
N VAL A 296 -11.56 -1.21 -6.51
CA VAL A 296 -11.62 0.13 -5.93
C VAL A 296 -11.11 1.18 -6.90
N LEU A 297 -11.75 2.35 -6.86
CA LEU A 297 -11.33 3.55 -7.58
C LEU A 297 -10.63 4.48 -6.60
N ILE A 298 -9.32 4.66 -6.77
CA ILE A 298 -8.54 5.54 -5.88
C ILE A 298 -8.11 6.82 -6.61
N LYS A 299 -8.35 7.98 -5.99
CA LYS A 299 -8.03 9.31 -6.55
C LYS A 299 -6.55 9.43 -6.90
N GLY A 300 -6.29 9.81 -8.16
CA GLY A 300 -4.97 10.11 -8.68
C GLY A 300 -4.13 8.87 -8.98
N SER A 301 -2.83 8.97 -8.74
CA SER A 301 -1.86 7.91 -9.05
C SER A 301 -1.51 7.06 -7.83
N LEU A 302 -1.22 5.78 -8.05
CA LEU A 302 -0.66 4.87 -7.04
C LEU A 302 0.77 4.43 -7.37
N PRO A 303 1.61 4.08 -6.37
CA PRO A 303 2.94 3.55 -6.61
C PRO A 303 2.89 2.21 -7.38
N GLY A 304 4.00 1.85 -8.04
CA GLY A 304 4.14 0.54 -8.67
C GLY A 304 3.59 0.40 -10.10
N PRO A 305 4.00 -0.67 -10.82
CA PRO A 305 3.42 -1.07 -12.10
C PRO A 305 2.05 -1.73 -11.93
N ASN A 306 1.39 -1.99 -13.06
CA ASN A 306 0.21 -2.86 -13.10
C ASN A 306 0.61 -4.26 -12.58
N GLN A 307 -0.36 -5.02 -12.08
CA GLN A 307 -0.21 -6.34 -11.43
C GLN A 307 0.57 -6.32 -10.10
N ARG A 308 1.05 -5.16 -9.64
CA ARG A 308 1.77 -5.06 -8.36
C ARG A 308 0.78 -5.04 -7.21
N LEU A 309 1.08 -5.79 -6.16
CA LEU A 309 0.40 -5.69 -4.87
C LEU A 309 0.53 -4.27 -4.29
N LEU A 310 -0.60 -3.70 -3.93
CA LEU A 310 -0.74 -2.51 -3.12
C LEU A 310 -1.38 -2.88 -1.79
N ARG A 311 -0.93 -2.23 -0.72
CA ARG A 311 -1.56 -2.32 0.59
C ARG A 311 -2.22 -1.01 0.95
N PHE A 312 -3.39 -1.11 1.54
CA PHE A 312 -4.20 -0.02 2.03
C PHE A 312 -4.22 -0.07 3.56
N ARG A 313 -4.30 1.10 4.18
CA ARG A 313 -4.67 1.28 5.59
C ARG A 313 -5.47 2.58 5.69
N PRO A 314 -6.33 2.74 6.71
CA PRO A 314 -6.91 4.04 7.01
C PRO A 314 -5.82 5.11 7.15
N ALA A 315 -6.10 6.33 6.69
CA ALA A 315 -5.11 7.40 6.72
C ALA A 315 -4.71 7.72 8.17
N ILE A 316 -3.41 7.66 8.49
CA ILE A 316 -2.94 7.95 9.86
C ILE A 316 -2.87 9.45 10.18
N ARG A 317 -3.07 10.30 9.18
CA ARG A 317 -2.98 11.77 9.29
C ARG A 317 -3.82 12.48 8.22
N PRO A 318 -5.15 12.25 8.19
CA PRO A 318 -6.02 12.93 7.25
C PRO A 318 -5.95 14.45 7.48
N ASN A 319 -5.93 15.22 6.40
CA ASN A 319 -5.98 16.69 6.48
C ASN A 319 -7.42 17.21 6.44
N ASP A 320 -8.30 16.48 5.76
CA ASP A 320 -9.69 16.84 5.55
C ASP A 320 -10.59 15.78 6.19
N GLN A 321 -11.80 16.18 6.55
CA GLN A 321 -12.81 15.24 7.02
C GLN A 321 -13.27 14.32 5.88
N PRO A 322 -13.55 13.03 6.15
CA PRO A 322 -14.16 12.13 5.18
C PRO A 322 -15.50 12.68 4.69
N ARG A 323 -15.72 12.59 3.39
CA ARG A 323 -16.98 12.95 2.74
C ARG A 323 -17.43 11.72 2.00
N LEU A 324 -18.38 11.03 2.63
CA LEU A 324 -18.74 9.67 2.28
C LEU A 324 -19.54 9.62 0.98
N ASP A 325 -19.36 8.51 0.27
CA ASP A 325 -20.14 8.12 -0.91
C ASP A 325 -20.24 9.25 -1.96
N PRO A 326 -19.10 9.71 -2.51
CA PRO A 326 -19.10 10.78 -3.51
C PRO A 326 -19.88 10.37 -4.75
N GLU A 327 -20.72 11.26 -5.29
CA GLU A 327 -21.56 10.94 -6.45
C GLU A 327 -20.72 10.84 -7.74
N VAL A 328 -20.54 9.62 -8.23
CA VAL A 328 -19.91 9.32 -9.52
C VAL A 328 -20.96 9.37 -10.63
N ARG A 329 -20.84 10.33 -11.56
CA ARG A 329 -21.77 10.51 -12.69
C ARG A 329 -21.40 9.67 -13.91
N TYR A 330 -20.10 9.44 -14.10
CA TYR A 330 -19.57 8.75 -15.26
C TYR A 330 -18.21 8.15 -14.95
N VAL A 331 -18.00 6.90 -15.38
CA VAL A 331 -16.70 6.23 -15.40
C VAL A 331 -16.31 6.03 -16.85
N SER A 332 -15.13 6.50 -17.25
CA SER A 332 -14.68 6.35 -18.63
C SER A 332 -14.22 4.92 -18.90
N THR A 333 -14.94 4.23 -19.77
CA THR A 333 -14.55 2.92 -20.31
C THR A 333 -13.82 3.02 -21.64
N ALA A 334 -13.60 4.22 -22.18
CA ALA A 334 -12.91 4.40 -23.46
C ALA A 334 -11.53 3.72 -23.49
N SER A 335 -11.16 3.18 -24.66
CA SER A 335 -9.91 2.45 -24.80
C SER A 335 -8.69 3.29 -24.38
N ASN A 336 -7.82 2.66 -23.59
CA ASN A 336 -6.52 3.23 -23.24
C ASN A 336 -5.50 3.18 -24.40
N GLN A 337 -5.87 2.55 -25.51
CA GLN A 337 -5.14 2.57 -26.77
C GLN A 337 -5.82 3.57 -27.70
N GLY A 338 -5.07 4.59 -28.14
CA GLY A 338 -5.61 5.81 -28.74
C GLY A 338 -6.15 5.69 -30.15
#